data_AF-A0A7X9R502-F1
#
_entry.id   AF-A0A7X9R502-F1
#
_cell.length_a   1.000
_cell.length_b   1.000
_cell.length_c   1.000
_cell.angle_alpha   90.00
_cell.angle_beta   90.00
_cell.angle_gamma   90.00
#
_symmetry.space_group_name_H-M   'P 1'
#
loop_
_entity.id
_entity.type
_entity.pdbx_description
1 polymer ?
#
loop_
_entity_poly.entity_id
_entity_poly.type
_entity_poly.pdbx_seq_one_letter_code
_entity_poly.pdbx_strand_id
1 'polypeptide(L)'
;MKNKLIIGLFITGLILFGWMNLFYLPEKENLQAEEMLRQLDPETHDFSKVLVYENLYMGNNSNNAHLFQSLPLQNYLNGFEQDPDRFLLIVNYKDLSDVSPRQVQQSVIYNTTAAFVLIKNLEQIELRLPNENFLVNRSNVESVLGNLDELLDPPLFEKEVQQRLKTEEIEDWLDQYIQVSKEG
;
A
#
# COMPACT_ATOMS: atom_id res chain seq x y z
N MET A 1 2.29 -58.86 -16.22
CA MET A 1 1.47 -57.66 -16.51
C MET A 1 1.59 -56.58 -15.42
N LYS A 2 1.43 -56.90 -14.12
CA LYS A 2 1.53 -55.93 -13.02
C LYS A 2 2.82 -55.08 -13.00
N ASN A 3 4.00 -55.66 -13.23
CA ASN A 3 5.26 -54.89 -13.21
C ASN A 3 5.37 -53.85 -14.33
N LYS A 4 4.80 -54.10 -15.52
CA LYS A 4 4.80 -53.13 -16.62
C LYS A 4 3.92 -51.92 -16.32
N LEU A 5 2.82 -52.14 -15.61
CA LEU A 5 1.88 -51.10 -15.19
C LEU A 5 2.48 -50.22 -14.09
N ILE A 6 3.18 -50.83 -13.13
CA ILE A 6 3.92 -50.11 -12.08
C ILE A 6 5.06 -49.27 -12.68
N ILE A 7 5.84 -49.82 -13.60
CA ILE A 7 6.92 -49.08 -14.29
C ILE A 7 6.36 -47.92 -15.11
N GLY A 8 5.24 -48.13 -15.82
CA GLY A 8 4.57 -47.08 -16.57
C GLY A 8 4.14 -45.91 -15.68
N LEU A 9 3.45 -46.20 -14.57
CA LEU A 9 3.05 -45.18 -13.58
C LEU A 9 4.25 -44.43 -13.00
N PHE A 10 5.35 -45.13 -12.72
CA PHE A 10 6.55 -44.51 -12.18
C PHE A 10 7.18 -43.52 -13.17
N ILE A 11 7.29 -43.89 -14.45
CA ILE A 11 7.81 -43.00 -15.51
C ILE A 11 6.89 -41.78 -15.66
N THR A 12 5.57 -41.99 -15.69
CA THR A 12 4.61 -40.88 -15.75
C THR A 12 4.75 -39.94 -14.55
N GLY A 13 4.93 -40.48 -13.34
CA GLY A 13 5.18 -39.69 -12.13
C GLY A 13 6.46 -38.85 -12.23
N LEU A 14 7.55 -39.41 -12.73
CA LEU A 14 8.80 -38.68 -12.95
C LEU A 14 8.66 -37.56 -13.97
N ILE A 15 7.91 -37.80 -15.05
CA ILE A 15 7.64 -36.77 -16.07
C ILE A 15 6.83 -35.62 -15.46
N LEU A 16 5.76 -35.92 -14.73
CA LEU A 16 4.93 -34.90 -14.07
C LEU A 16 5.72 -34.13 -13.02
N PHE A 17 6.54 -34.82 -12.22
CA PHE A 17 7.40 -34.20 -11.22
C PHE A 17 8.46 -33.29 -11.87
N GLY A 18 9.10 -33.75 -12.95
CA GLY A 18 10.05 -32.96 -13.71
C GLY A 18 9.39 -31.71 -14.31
N TRP A 19 8.20 -31.86 -14.88
CA TRP A 19 7.43 -30.73 -15.42
C TRP A 19 7.06 -29.70 -14.34
N MET A 20 6.61 -30.16 -13.17
CA MET A 20 6.30 -29.27 -12.04
C MET A 20 7.52 -28.44 -11.59
N ASN A 21 8.68 -29.07 -11.45
CA ASN A 21 9.87 -28.40 -10.92
C ASN A 21 10.54 -27.46 -11.94
N LEU A 22 10.51 -27.82 -13.22
CA LEU A 22 11.22 -27.05 -14.25
C LEU A 22 10.39 -25.92 -14.85
N PHE A 23 9.06 -26.03 -14.88
CA PHE A 23 8.20 -25.05 -15.54
C PHE A 23 7.21 -24.41 -14.58
N TYR A 24 6.40 -25.22 -13.88
CA TYR A 24 5.29 -24.70 -13.08
C TYR A 24 5.73 -23.88 -11.85
N LEU A 25 6.68 -24.41 -11.06
CA LEU A 25 7.17 -23.71 -9.85
C LEU A 25 7.86 -22.38 -10.19
N PRO A 26 8.83 -22.32 -11.13
CA PRO A 26 9.47 -21.06 -11.50
C PRO A 26 8.50 -20.02 -12.07
N GLU A 27 7.54 -20.44 -12.91
CA GLU A 27 6.54 -19.52 -13.46
C GLU A 27 5.69 -18.87 -12.36
N LYS A 28 5.23 -19.67 -11.40
CA LYS A 28 4.46 -19.17 -10.25
C LYS A 28 5.28 -18.21 -9.39
N GLU A 29 6.55 -18.52 -9.11
CA GLU A 29 7.44 -17.66 -8.33
C GLU A 29 7.67 -16.31 -9.01
N ASN A 30 7.89 -16.31 -10.32
CA ASN A 30 8.04 -15.09 -11.11
C ASN A 30 6.77 -14.22 -11.07
N LEU A 31 5.59 -14.83 -11.28
CA LEU A 31 4.31 -14.12 -11.20
C LEU A 31 4.08 -13.53 -9.80
N GLN A 32 4.44 -14.25 -8.74
CA GLN A 32 4.35 -13.74 -7.37
C GLN A 32 5.32 -12.59 -7.13
N ALA A 33 6.55 -12.67 -7.62
CA ALA A 33 7.53 -11.61 -7.51
C ALA A 33 7.08 -10.34 -8.25
N GLU A 34 6.56 -10.48 -9.48
CA GLU A 34 5.98 -9.38 -10.26
C GLU A 34 4.81 -8.74 -9.52
N GLU A 35 3.90 -9.54 -8.98
CA GLU A 35 2.77 -9.04 -8.21
C GLU A 35 3.23 -8.31 -6.93
N MET A 36 4.22 -8.84 -6.20
CA MET A 36 4.80 -8.16 -5.05
C MET A 36 5.39 -6.80 -5.42
N LEU A 37 6.10 -6.70 -6.54
CA LEU A 37 6.63 -5.42 -7.03
C LEU A 37 5.51 -4.44 -7.38
N ARG A 38 4.43 -4.90 -8.00
CA ARG A 38 3.26 -4.06 -8.29
C ARG A 38 2.60 -3.53 -7.02
N GLN A 39 2.54 -4.34 -5.96
CA GLN A 39 2.01 -3.88 -4.67
C GLN A 39 2.94 -2.87 -3.95
N LEU A 40 4.22 -2.78 -4.33
CA LEU A 40 5.12 -1.75 -3.77
C LEU A 40 5.00 -0.39 -4.47
N ASP A 41 4.36 -0.35 -5.64
CA ASP A 41 4.22 0.85 -6.47
C ASP A 41 2.83 1.49 -6.28
N PRO A 42 2.72 2.74 -5.79
CA PRO A 42 1.43 3.40 -5.61
C PRO A 42 0.60 3.49 -6.90
N GLU A 43 1.24 3.50 -8.08
CA GLU A 43 0.58 3.55 -9.38
C GLU A 43 -0.08 2.22 -9.82
N THR A 44 0.28 1.11 -9.16
CA THR A 44 -0.22 -0.24 -9.51
C THR A 44 -0.68 -1.08 -8.31
N HIS A 45 -0.52 -0.60 -7.09
CA HIS A 45 -1.00 -1.24 -5.86
C HIS A 45 -2.52 -1.47 -5.91
N ASP A 46 -2.96 -2.63 -5.44
CA ASP A 46 -4.37 -3.02 -5.48
C ASP A 46 -5.05 -2.60 -4.17
N PHE A 47 -5.78 -1.48 -4.21
CA PHE A 47 -6.48 -0.94 -3.04
C PHE A 47 -7.48 -1.94 -2.43
N SER A 48 -8.06 -2.85 -3.23
CA SER A 48 -9.02 -3.83 -2.71
C SER A 48 -8.41 -4.76 -1.66
N LYS A 49 -7.09 -4.97 -1.69
CA LYS A 49 -6.36 -5.82 -0.73
C LYS A 49 -6.27 -5.22 0.66
N VAL A 50 -6.38 -3.90 0.80
CA VAL A 50 -6.28 -3.21 2.10
C VAL A 50 -7.63 -2.87 2.72
N LEU A 51 -8.74 -3.11 2.02
CA LEU A 51 -10.10 -2.93 2.56
C LEU A 51 -10.36 -3.75 3.83
N VAL A 52 -9.68 -4.90 3.98
CA VAL A 52 -9.77 -5.74 5.19
C VAL A 52 -9.36 -5.00 6.47
N TYR A 53 -8.61 -3.91 6.35
CA TYR A 53 -8.14 -3.09 7.47
C TYR A 53 -9.07 -1.90 7.78
N GLU A 54 -10.23 -1.78 7.13
CA GLU A 54 -11.21 -0.76 7.48
C GLU A 54 -11.60 -0.87 8.96
N ASN A 55 -11.54 0.24 9.68
CA ASN A 55 -11.91 0.31 11.08
C ASN A 55 -12.33 1.72 11.51
N LEU A 56 -13.13 1.81 12.58
CA LEU A 56 -13.64 3.07 13.09
C LEU A 56 -12.63 3.85 13.94
N TYR A 57 -11.57 3.21 14.43
CA TYR A 57 -10.77 3.72 15.54
C TYR A 57 -9.27 3.56 15.32
N MET A 58 -8.57 4.69 15.24
CA MET A 58 -7.11 4.74 15.12
C MET A 58 -6.38 4.00 16.24
N GLY A 59 -6.98 3.78 17.41
CA GLY A 59 -6.36 3.00 18.49
C GLY A 59 -6.15 1.51 18.21
N ASN A 60 -6.55 1.02 17.03
CA ASN A 60 -6.30 -0.35 16.61
C ASN A 60 -4.88 -0.53 16.04
N ASN A 61 -3.88 -0.51 16.92
CA ASN A 61 -2.46 -0.41 16.53
C ASN A 61 -2.00 -1.60 15.69
N SER A 62 -2.42 -2.81 16.02
CA SER A 62 -2.10 -3.99 15.23
C SER A 62 -2.66 -3.87 13.82
N ASN A 63 -3.93 -3.46 13.69
CA ASN A 63 -4.56 -3.31 12.39
C ASN A 63 -3.91 -2.19 11.56
N ASN A 64 -3.58 -1.06 12.17
CA ASN A 64 -2.88 0.03 11.47
C ASN A 64 -1.47 -0.39 11.04
N ALA A 65 -0.73 -1.12 11.88
CA ALA A 65 0.57 -1.66 11.51
C ALA A 65 0.45 -2.60 10.30
N HIS A 66 -0.55 -3.49 10.27
CA HIS A 66 -0.81 -4.39 9.15
C HIS A 66 -1.25 -3.65 7.87
N LEU A 67 -2.03 -2.57 8.01
CA LEU A 67 -2.39 -1.69 6.90
C LEU A 67 -1.12 -1.14 6.25
N PHE A 68 -0.27 -0.45 7.00
CA PHE A 68 0.95 0.14 6.44
C PHE A 68 1.96 -0.91 5.95
N GLN A 69 2.01 -2.09 6.57
CA GLN A 69 2.77 -3.25 6.08
C GLN A 69 2.23 -3.85 4.78
N SER A 70 1.10 -3.36 4.29
CA SER A 70 0.49 -3.75 3.03
C SER A 70 0.44 -2.61 2.01
N LEU A 71 0.90 -1.40 2.39
CA LEU A 71 0.89 -0.22 1.53
C LEU A 71 2.26 0.00 0.86
N PRO A 72 2.33 0.84 -0.20
CA PRO A 72 3.59 1.32 -0.74
C PRO A 72 4.58 1.79 0.34
N LEU A 73 5.88 1.61 0.11
CA LEU A 73 6.96 1.84 1.08
C LEU A 73 7.01 0.90 2.30
N GLN A 74 6.22 -0.18 2.36
CA GLN A 74 6.25 -1.14 3.48
C GLN A 74 7.65 -1.65 3.87
N ASN A 75 8.56 -1.82 2.89
CA ASN A 75 9.92 -2.34 3.12
C ASN A 75 10.79 -1.40 3.96
N TYR A 76 10.39 -0.13 4.06
CA TYR A 76 11.13 0.94 4.73
C TYR A 76 10.51 1.30 6.08
N LEU A 77 9.43 0.65 6.49
CA LEU A 77 8.78 0.92 7.76
C LEU A 77 9.73 0.71 8.95
N ASN A 78 9.66 1.65 9.88
CA ASN A 78 10.47 1.70 11.09
C ASN A 78 9.64 2.00 12.35
N GLY A 79 8.37 1.60 12.33
CA GLY A 79 7.48 1.65 13.49
C GLY A 79 6.48 2.80 13.45
N PHE A 80 5.67 2.85 14.50
CA PHE A 80 4.48 3.68 14.60
C PHE A 80 4.40 4.32 15.98
N GLU A 81 3.93 5.56 16.01
CA GLU A 81 3.55 6.25 17.25
C GLU A 81 2.13 6.80 17.08
N GLN A 82 1.49 7.12 18.20
CA GLN A 82 0.15 7.68 18.20
C GLN A 82 0.04 8.78 19.22
N ASP A 83 -0.71 9.81 18.86
CA ASP A 83 -1.14 10.87 19.75
C ASP A 83 -2.68 10.88 19.75
N PRO A 84 -3.32 10.22 20.73
CA PRO A 84 -4.77 10.12 20.82
C PRO A 84 -5.47 11.46 21.01
N ASP A 85 -4.82 12.45 21.62
CA ASP A 85 -5.42 13.75 21.91
C ASP A 85 -5.63 14.55 20.62
N ARG A 86 -4.77 14.32 19.62
CA ARG A 86 -4.82 14.97 18.30
C ARG A 86 -5.41 14.10 17.20
N PHE A 87 -5.84 12.88 17.54
CA PHE A 87 -6.17 11.84 16.56
C PHE A 87 -5.09 11.68 15.48
N LEU A 88 -3.83 11.65 15.90
CA LEU A 88 -2.66 11.63 15.03
C LEU A 88 -1.99 10.25 15.04
N LEU A 89 -1.72 9.73 13.84
CA LEU A 89 -0.86 8.57 13.60
C LEU A 89 0.49 9.04 13.04
N ILE A 90 1.57 8.61 13.67
CA ILE A 90 2.93 8.88 13.19
C ILE A 90 3.50 7.58 12.62
N VAL A 91 4.01 7.63 11.40
CA VAL A 91 4.62 6.49 10.71
C VAL A 91 6.07 6.82 10.41
N ASN A 92 6.98 6.03 10.97
CA ASN A 92 8.41 6.23 10.80
C ASN A 92 8.93 5.37 9.65
N TYR A 93 9.75 5.94 8.78
CA TYR A 93 10.46 5.24 7.71
C TYR A 93 11.97 5.39 7.87
N LYS A 94 12.72 4.43 7.33
CA LYS A 94 14.18 4.43 7.30
C LYS A 94 14.70 4.14 5.90
N ASP A 95 15.87 4.69 5.60
CA ASP A 95 16.69 4.40 4.41
C ASP A 95 15.91 4.29 3.09
N LEU A 96 15.48 5.44 2.55
CA LEU A 96 14.80 5.53 1.24
C LEU A 96 15.79 5.84 0.10
N SER A 97 17.06 5.46 0.25
CA SER A 97 18.13 5.87 -0.67
C SER A 97 18.00 5.26 -2.08
N ASP A 98 17.26 4.16 -2.22
CA ASP A 98 16.95 3.46 -3.47
C ASP A 98 15.56 3.80 -4.05
N VAL A 99 14.78 4.66 -3.37
CA VAL A 99 13.46 5.10 -3.83
C VAL A 99 13.56 6.49 -4.45
N SER A 100 12.95 6.68 -5.62
CA SER A 100 12.96 8.00 -6.27
C SER A 100 12.13 9.03 -5.47
N PRO A 101 12.52 10.33 -5.43
CA PRO A 101 11.74 11.36 -4.75
C PRO A 101 10.28 11.41 -5.21
N ARG A 102 10.03 11.25 -6.51
CA ARG A 102 8.67 11.19 -7.06
C ARG A 102 7.87 10.02 -6.48
N GLN A 103 8.45 8.83 -6.42
CA GLN A 103 7.78 7.65 -5.86
C GLN A 103 7.51 7.82 -4.36
N VAL A 104 8.40 8.47 -3.63
CA VAL A 104 8.18 8.84 -2.22
C VAL A 104 6.95 9.74 -2.10
N GLN A 105 6.88 10.83 -2.85
CA GLN A 105 5.75 11.76 -2.81
C GLN A 105 4.42 11.11 -3.24
N GLN A 106 4.44 10.29 -4.30
CA GLN A 106 3.28 9.49 -4.72
C GLN A 106 2.81 8.55 -3.60
N SER A 107 3.75 7.92 -2.90
CA SER A 107 3.43 7.04 -1.77
C SER A 107 2.89 7.81 -0.57
N VAL A 108 3.36 9.04 -0.32
CA VAL A 108 2.79 9.91 0.72
C VAL A 108 1.32 10.19 0.44
N ILE A 109 0.99 10.63 -0.78
CA ILE A 109 -0.39 10.89 -1.21
C ILE A 109 -1.24 9.62 -1.11
N TYR A 110 -0.77 8.51 -1.71
CA TYR A 110 -1.49 7.24 -1.73
C TYR A 110 -1.76 6.72 -0.31
N ASN A 111 -0.71 6.60 0.50
CA ASN A 111 -0.79 5.95 1.81
C ASN A 111 -1.62 6.76 2.80
N THR A 112 -1.48 8.09 2.78
CA THR A 112 -2.28 8.97 3.67
C THR A 112 -3.75 8.94 3.27
N THR A 113 -4.05 8.99 1.97
CA THR A 113 -5.42 8.85 1.47
C THR A 113 -6.01 7.50 1.87
N ALA A 114 -5.32 6.39 1.61
CA ALA A 114 -5.78 5.06 1.99
C ALA A 114 -6.03 4.94 3.50
N ALA A 115 -5.12 5.48 4.33
CA ALA A 115 -5.26 5.48 5.78
C ALA A 115 -6.46 6.31 6.24
N PHE A 116 -6.71 7.50 5.68
CA PHE A 116 -7.91 8.27 6.01
C PHE A 116 -9.19 7.56 5.58
N VAL A 117 -9.24 6.98 4.38
CA VAL A 117 -10.39 6.22 3.90
C VAL A 117 -10.72 5.05 4.84
N LEU A 118 -9.70 4.33 5.30
CA LEU A 118 -9.85 3.09 6.09
C LEU A 118 -9.93 3.30 7.60
N ILE A 119 -9.44 4.42 8.15
CA ILE A 119 -9.43 4.71 9.59
C ILE A 119 -10.31 5.93 9.85
N LYS A 120 -11.56 5.70 10.27
CA LYS A 120 -12.61 6.73 10.22
C LYS A 120 -12.40 7.94 11.12
N ASN A 121 -11.82 7.76 12.31
CA ASN A 121 -11.61 8.85 13.27
C ASN A 121 -10.18 9.44 13.25
N LEU A 122 -9.37 9.12 12.25
CA LEU A 122 -7.99 9.58 12.12
C LEU A 122 -7.95 11.00 11.53
N GLU A 123 -7.51 12.01 12.26
CA GLU A 123 -7.54 13.39 11.74
C GLU A 123 -6.22 13.82 11.10
N GLN A 124 -5.11 13.26 11.57
CA GLN A 124 -3.77 13.65 11.13
C GLN A 124 -2.88 12.43 10.93
N ILE A 125 -1.99 12.51 9.94
CA ILE A 125 -0.93 11.54 9.74
C ILE A 125 0.39 12.28 9.57
N GLU A 126 1.39 11.92 10.36
CA GLU A 126 2.77 12.37 10.17
C GLU A 126 3.60 11.22 9.61
N LEU A 127 4.05 11.33 8.37
CA LEU A 127 5.04 10.42 7.81
C LEU A 127 6.43 11.02 8.07
N ARG A 128 7.23 10.34 8.91
CA ARG A 128 8.61 10.75 9.22
C ARG A 128 9.58 9.95 8.37
N LEU A 129 10.19 10.61 7.39
CA LEU A 129 11.17 10.02 6.49
C LEU A 129 12.58 10.47 6.94
N PRO A 130 13.66 9.82 6.46
CA PRO A 130 15.01 10.17 6.88
C PRO A 130 15.42 11.64 6.65
N ASN A 131 14.87 12.28 5.62
CA ASN A 131 15.28 13.62 5.20
C ASN A 131 14.17 14.69 5.36
N GLU A 132 12.92 14.28 5.56
CA GLU A 132 11.76 15.16 5.57
C GLU A 132 10.58 14.52 6.30
N ASN A 133 9.65 15.34 6.76
CA ASN A 133 8.42 14.87 7.39
C ASN A 133 7.22 15.48 6.66
N PHE A 134 6.18 14.69 6.47
CA PHE A 134 4.91 15.13 5.90
C PHE A 134 3.81 15.02 6.94
N LEU A 135 3.29 16.16 7.40
CA LEU A 135 2.10 16.21 8.22
C LEU A 135 0.89 16.47 7.32
N VAL A 136 0.06 15.45 7.13
CA VAL A 136 -1.16 15.52 6.31
C VAL A 136 -2.38 15.57 7.21
N ASN A 137 -3.31 16.47 6.90
CA ASN A 137 -4.58 16.61 7.61
C ASN A 137 -5.72 16.02 6.78
N ARG A 138 -6.64 15.31 7.42
CA ARG A 138 -7.84 14.74 6.79
C ARG A 138 -8.64 15.79 6.02
N SER A 139 -8.85 16.95 6.65
CA SER A 139 -9.58 18.09 6.07
C SER A 139 -8.96 18.61 4.77
N ASN A 140 -7.63 18.59 4.66
CA ASN A 140 -6.94 18.97 3.43
C ASN A 140 -7.18 17.93 2.32
N VAL A 141 -7.09 16.64 2.66
CA VAL A 141 -7.38 15.55 1.71
C VAL A 141 -8.82 15.63 1.21
N GLU A 142 -9.78 15.86 2.11
CA GLU A 142 -11.19 16.07 1.78
C GLU A 142 -11.44 17.30 0.91
N SER A 143 -10.65 18.37 1.09
CA SER A 143 -10.76 19.57 0.23
C SER A 143 -10.38 19.30 -1.23
N VAL A 144 -9.51 18.31 -1.46
CA VAL A 144 -9.02 17.93 -2.80
C VAL A 144 -9.86 16.81 -3.42
N LEU A 145 -10.23 15.81 -2.62
CA LEU A 145 -10.89 14.59 -3.10
C LEU A 145 -12.39 14.53 -2.80
N GLY A 146 -12.91 15.44 -1.97
CA GLY A 146 -14.29 15.40 -1.50
C GLY A 146 -14.50 14.35 -0.41
N ASN A 147 -15.64 13.66 -0.47
CA ASN A 147 -16.04 12.70 0.56
C ASN A 147 -15.19 11.41 0.49
N LEU A 148 -14.31 11.19 1.47
CA LEU A 148 -13.43 10.03 1.50
C LEU A 148 -14.17 8.69 1.68
N ASP A 149 -15.39 8.69 2.20
CA ASP A 149 -16.17 7.45 2.34
C ASP A 149 -16.55 6.86 0.98
N GLU A 150 -16.67 7.69 -0.06
CA GLU A 150 -16.93 7.21 -1.43
C GLU A 150 -15.74 6.43 -1.99
N LEU A 151 -14.52 6.77 -1.55
CA LEU A 151 -13.27 6.13 -1.99
C LEU A 151 -13.06 4.74 -1.36
N LEU A 152 -13.99 4.23 -0.56
CA LEU A 152 -14.02 2.81 -0.20
C LEU A 152 -14.29 1.92 -1.44
N ASP A 153 -14.92 2.47 -2.48
CA ASP A 153 -15.13 1.75 -3.75
C ASP A 153 -13.81 1.69 -4.55
N PRO A 154 -13.18 0.50 -4.73
CA PRO A 154 -11.86 0.42 -5.35
C PRO A 154 -11.73 1.01 -6.76
N PRO A 155 -12.71 0.84 -7.68
CA PRO A 155 -12.70 1.53 -8.96
C PRO A 155 -12.69 3.06 -8.84
N LEU A 156 -13.38 3.61 -7.84
CA LEU A 156 -13.38 5.05 -7.60
C LEU A 156 -12.04 5.51 -7.01
N PHE A 157 -11.49 4.77 -6.03
CA PHE A 157 -10.16 5.02 -5.50
C PHE A 157 -9.09 4.99 -6.61
N GLU A 158 -9.16 4.00 -7.50
CA GLU A 158 -8.25 3.89 -8.63
C GLU A 158 -8.33 5.16 -9.51
N LYS A 159 -9.53 5.58 -9.87
CA LYS A 159 -9.76 6.74 -10.74
C LYS A 159 -9.34 8.06 -10.09
N GLU A 160 -9.79 8.31 -8.86
CA GLU A 160 -9.65 9.61 -8.17
C GLU A 160 -8.33 9.76 -7.41
N VAL A 161 -7.59 8.67 -7.21
CA VAL A 161 -6.29 8.70 -6.53
C VAL A 161 -5.21 8.12 -7.44
N GLN A 162 -5.25 6.81 -7.70
CA GLN A 162 -4.13 6.10 -8.33
C GLN A 162 -3.81 6.57 -9.77
N GLN A 163 -4.82 6.79 -10.60
CA GLN A 163 -4.62 7.24 -11.98
C GLN A 163 -4.11 8.68 -12.05
N ARG A 164 -4.55 9.54 -11.13
CA ARG A 164 -4.10 10.94 -11.05
C ARG A 164 -2.62 11.06 -10.68
N LEU A 165 -2.08 10.11 -9.91
CA LEU A 165 -0.63 10.05 -9.61
C LEU A 165 0.26 9.96 -10.87
N LYS A 166 -0.29 9.50 -12.00
CA LYS A 166 0.44 9.36 -13.27
C LYS A 166 0.47 10.65 -14.07
N THR A 167 -0.57 11.45 -13.93
CA THR A 167 -0.87 12.57 -14.84
C THR A 167 -0.71 13.95 -14.20
N GLU A 168 -0.83 14.04 -12.88
CA GLU A 168 -0.77 15.31 -12.16
C GLU A 168 0.64 15.67 -11.72
N GLU A 169 0.85 16.97 -11.52
CA GLU A 169 2.04 17.49 -10.88
C GLU A 169 1.99 17.12 -9.39
N ILE A 170 2.77 16.09 -9.03
CA ILE A 170 2.77 15.47 -7.70
C ILE A 170 3.11 16.47 -6.60
N GLU A 171 4.01 17.42 -6.88
CA GLU A 171 4.42 18.44 -5.93
C GLU A 171 3.24 19.36 -5.55
N ASP A 172 2.49 19.86 -6.53
CA ASP A 172 1.33 20.73 -6.30
C ASP A 172 0.23 20.03 -5.50
N TRP A 173 -0.03 18.75 -5.78
CA TRP A 173 -1.01 17.96 -5.04
C TRP A 173 -0.53 17.70 -3.61
N LEU A 174 0.73 17.30 -3.44
CA LEU A 174 1.28 17.09 -2.10
C LEU A 174 1.24 18.37 -1.27
N ASP A 175 1.53 19.53 -1.87
CA ASP A 175 1.41 20.83 -1.21
C ASP A 175 0.01 21.09 -0.68
N GLN A 176 -1.05 20.72 -1.43
CA GLN A 176 -2.43 20.83 -0.96
C GLN A 176 -2.71 19.95 0.27
N TYR A 177 -2.07 18.78 0.36
CA TYR A 177 -2.22 17.86 1.51
C TYR A 177 -1.55 18.38 2.78
N ILE A 178 -0.39 19.04 2.65
CA ILE A 178 0.43 19.49 3.79
C ILE A 178 0.24 20.96 4.16
N GLN A 179 -0.54 21.74 3.37
CA GLN A 179 -0.82 23.13 3.68
C GLN A 179 -1.43 23.27 5.08
N VAL A 180 -0.78 24.05 5.95
CA VAL A 180 -1.31 24.36 7.28
C VAL A 180 -2.63 25.09 7.10
N SER A 181 -3.74 24.52 7.57
CA SER A 181 -5.01 25.23 7.64
C SER A 181 -4.73 26.53 8.39
N LYS A 182 -4.91 27.68 7.73
CA LYS A 182 -4.93 28.96 8.43
C LYS A 182 -6.10 28.87 9.41
N GLU A 183 -5.79 28.63 10.67
CA GLU A 183 -6.75 28.64 11.77
C GLU A 183 -7.58 29.94 11.65
N GLY A 184 -8.90 29.77 11.57
CA GLY A 184 -9.87 30.86 11.67
C GLY A 184 -10.27 31.09 13.12
#